data_AF-A0ABD0PKT8-F1
#
_entry.id   AF-A0ABD0PKT8-F1
#
_cell.length_a   1.000
_cell.length_b   1.000
_cell.length_c   1.000
_cell.angle_alpha   90.00
_cell.angle_beta   90.00
_cell.angle_gamma   90.00
#
_symmetry.space_group_name_H-M   'P 1'
#
loop_
_entity.id
_entity.type
_entity.pdbx_description
1 polymer ?
#
loop_
_entity_poly.entity_id
_entity_poly.type
_entity_poly.pdbx_seq_one_letter_code
_entity_poly.pdbx_strand_id
1 'polypeptide(L)'
;EPKVYVSPGSSSLLDGHGETLVATCTAERGRPAAEVFWESDLPGRTAADTQLEPEGTTTTLVQYVWAPTRDAFGRSLSCVVRHPALSKDFRIPYRLNVL
;
A
#
# COMPACT_ATOMS: atom_id res chain seq x y z
N GLU A 1 6.36 -5.00 -17.15
CA GLU A 1 5.27 -4.65 -16.22
C GLU A 1 5.80 -4.76 -14.80
N PRO A 2 5.51 -3.82 -13.89
CA PRO A 2 5.98 -3.91 -12.51
C PRO A 2 5.34 -5.10 -11.79
N LYS A 3 6.09 -5.75 -10.90
CA LYS A 3 5.54 -6.79 -10.03
C LYS A 3 4.91 -6.13 -8.80
N VAL A 4 3.61 -6.33 -8.61
CA VAL A 4 2.85 -5.67 -7.54
C VAL A 4 2.44 -6.65 -6.46
N TYR A 5 2.63 -6.27 -5.18
CA TYR A 5 2.13 -7.01 -4.03
C TYR A 5 1.90 -6.09 -2.83
N VAL A 6 1.15 -6.59 -1.84
CA VAL A 6 0.89 -5.91 -0.57
C VAL A 6 1.40 -6.79 0.57
N SER A 7 2.12 -6.19 1.52
CA SER A 7 2.58 -6.83 2.75
C SER A 7 1.94 -6.16 3.97
N PRO A 8 1.56 -6.92 5.02
CA PRO A 8 1.07 -6.36 6.27
C PRO A 8 2.20 -5.65 7.05
N GLY A 9 1.83 -4.72 7.92
CA GLY A 9 2.74 -4.23 8.97
C GLY A 9 3.12 -5.33 9.96
N SER A 10 4.16 -5.07 10.77
CA SER A 10 4.67 -6.05 11.74
C SER A 10 3.81 -6.20 13.00
N SER A 11 2.96 -5.21 13.29
CA SER A 11 2.11 -5.18 14.47
C SER A 11 0.67 -5.55 14.13
N SER A 12 -0.03 -6.15 15.10
CA SER A 12 -1.48 -6.33 15.01
C SER A 12 -2.18 -4.97 15.08
N LEU A 13 -3.34 -4.86 14.42
CA LEU A 13 -4.14 -3.64 14.44
C LEU A 13 -5.00 -3.66 15.70
N LEU A 14 -4.59 -2.93 16.73
CA LEU A 14 -5.27 -2.90 18.03
C LEU A 14 -5.99 -1.57 18.21
N ASP A 15 -7.27 -1.62 18.61
CA ASP A 15 -8.04 -0.40 18.89
C ASP A 15 -7.46 0.37 20.09
N GLY A 16 -7.30 1.69 19.93
CA GLY A 16 -6.82 2.58 21.00
C GLY A 16 -5.31 2.56 21.27
N HIS A 17 -4.51 1.86 20.47
CA HIS A 17 -3.04 1.78 20.62
C HIS A 17 -2.26 2.84 19.82
N GLY A 18 -2.96 3.81 19.22
CA GLY A 18 -2.35 4.85 18.40
C GLY A 18 -2.08 4.40 16.96
N GLU A 19 -1.33 5.21 16.23
CA GLU A 19 -1.00 4.92 14.83
C GLU A 19 -0.02 3.75 14.69
N THR A 20 -0.29 2.90 13.70
CA THR A 20 0.59 1.79 13.33
C THR A 20 0.70 1.67 11.82
N LEU A 21 1.75 1.00 11.35
CA LEU A 21 1.87 0.60 9.95
C LEU A 21 0.85 -0.51 9.68
N VAL A 22 -0.11 -0.24 8.80
CA VAL A 22 -1.16 -1.20 8.44
C VAL A 22 -0.67 -2.14 7.36
N ALA A 23 -0.21 -1.57 6.24
CA ALA A 23 0.24 -2.32 5.08
C ALA A 23 1.22 -1.49 4.25
N THR A 24 2.02 -2.17 3.45
CA THR A 24 2.89 -1.57 2.43
C THR A 24 2.52 -2.16 1.08
N CYS A 25 2.30 -1.31 0.09
CA CYS A 25 2.16 -1.75 -1.29
C CYS A 25 3.44 -1.51 -2.04
N THR A 26 3.90 -2.52 -2.77
CA THR A 26 5.16 -2.47 -3.51
C THR A 26 4.89 -2.72 -4.99
N ALA A 27 5.43 -1.86 -5.85
CA ALA A 27 5.54 -2.06 -7.28
C ALA A 27 7.03 -2.14 -7.67
N GLU A 28 7.53 -3.36 -7.87
CA GLU A 28 8.94 -3.61 -8.16
C GLU A 28 9.25 -3.51 -9.65
N ARG A 29 10.45 -3.01 -9.96
CA ARG A 29 11.04 -3.03 -11.30
C ARG A 29 10.15 -2.40 -12.39
N GLY A 30 9.48 -1.30 -12.06
CA GLY A 30 8.77 -0.46 -13.01
C GLY A 30 9.72 0.29 -13.94
N ARG A 31 9.31 0.49 -15.20
CA ARG A 31 10.01 1.38 -16.15
C ARG A 31 8.98 1.99 -17.11
N PRO A 32 8.64 3.29 -16.98
CA PRO A 32 9.11 4.25 -15.98
C PRO A 32 8.62 3.93 -14.54
N ALA A 33 8.90 4.80 -13.57
CA ALA A 33 8.37 4.63 -12.22
C ALA A 33 6.85 4.47 -12.20
N ALA A 34 6.38 3.50 -11.42
CA ALA A 34 4.96 3.26 -11.24
C ALA A 34 4.39 4.27 -10.24
N GLU A 35 3.22 4.83 -10.54
CA GLU A 35 2.46 5.60 -9.57
C GLU A 35 1.70 4.60 -8.69
N VAL A 36 1.96 4.65 -7.38
CA VAL A 36 1.37 3.76 -6.39
C VAL A 36 0.67 4.62 -5.34
N PHE A 37 -0.56 4.26 -4.99
CA PHE A 37 -1.31 4.96 -3.94
C PHE A 37 -2.33 4.04 -3.28
N TRP A 38 -2.81 4.46 -2.11
CA TRP A 38 -3.87 3.78 -1.39
C TRP A 38 -5.20 4.50 -1.58
N GLU A 39 -6.22 3.77 -1.98
CA GLU A 39 -7.62 4.22 -1.90
C GLU A 39 -8.26 3.62 -0.65
N SER A 40 -8.80 4.48 0.19
CA SER A 40 -9.37 4.13 1.49
C SER A 40 -10.38 5.20 1.90
N ASP A 41 -11.39 4.80 2.67
CA ASP A 41 -12.37 5.68 3.32
C ASP A 41 -11.99 5.98 4.80
N LEU A 42 -10.82 5.52 5.22
CA LEU A 42 -10.25 5.75 6.55
C LEU A 42 -9.26 6.93 6.53
N PRO A 43 -9.12 7.67 7.64
CA PRO A 43 -8.22 8.82 7.74
C PRO A 43 -6.76 8.40 7.98
N GLY A 44 -6.23 7.51 7.13
CA GLY A 44 -4.83 7.10 7.20
C GLY A 44 -3.91 8.04 6.43
N ARG A 45 -2.63 7.98 6.76
CA ARG A 45 -1.55 8.70 6.11
C ARG A 45 -0.75 7.75 5.23
N THR A 46 -0.23 8.25 4.12
CA THR A 46 0.62 7.47 3.22
C THR A 46 2.03 8.04 3.18
N ALA A 47 3.02 7.15 3.20
CA ALA A 47 4.43 7.51 2.97
C ALA A 47 4.95 6.70 1.77
N ALA A 48 5.48 7.40 0.78
CA ALA A 48 6.00 6.79 -0.44
C ALA A 48 7.53 6.87 -0.46
N ASP A 49 8.16 5.78 -0.87
CA ASP A 49 9.59 5.68 -1.15
C ASP A 49 9.78 5.08 -2.55
N THR A 50 10.74 5.60 -3.31
CA THR A 50 11.05 5.10 -4.65
C THR A 50 12.54 4.93 -4.80
N GLN A 51 12.94 3.68 -5.02
CA GLN A 51 14.34 3.29 -5.16
C GLN A 51 14.67 3.06 -6.63
N LEU A 52 15.81 3.60 -7.07
CA LEU A 52 16.39 3.30 -8.37
C LEU A 52 17.20 2.00 -8.28
N GLU A 53 16.92 1.08 -9.20
CA GLU A 53 17.61 -0.20 -9.32
C GLU A 53 18.76 -0.10 -10.35
N PRO A 54 19.84 -0.90 -10.22
CA PRO A 54 20.99 -0.88 -11.14
C PRO A 54 20.63 -1.08 -12.62
N GLU A 55 19.55 -1.80 -12.90
CA GLU A 55 19.05 -2.11 -14.25
C GLU A 55 18.27 -0.93 -14.90
N GLY A 56 18.26 0.25 -14.27
CA GLY A 56 17.50 1.41 -14.73
C GLY A 56 15.98 1.25 -14.59
N THR A 57 15.56 0.35 -13.71
CA THR A 57 14.17 0.21 -13.26
C THR A 57 14.00 0.87 -11.90
N THR A 58 12.76 1.06 -11.46
CA THR A 58 12.49 1.63 -10.13
C THR A 58 11.54 0.75 -9.37
N THR A 59 11.75 0.66 -8.06
CA THR A 59 10.86 -0.01 -7.13
C THR A 59 10.21 1.05 -6.24
N THR A 60 8.89 1.15 -6.28
CA THR A 60 8.11 2.12 -5.49
C THR A 60 7.35 1.39 -4.38
N LEU A 61 7.52 1.84 -3.15
CA LEU A 61 6.85 1.34 -1.96
C LEU A 61 5.97 2.44 -1.37
N VAL A 62 4.72 2.12 -1.04
CA VAL A 62 3.81 3.06 -0.38
C VAL A 62 3.22 2.43 0.86
N GLN A 63 3.60 2.97 2.01
CA GLN A 63 3.12 2.59 3.32
C GLN A 63 1.80 3.29 3.63
N TYR A 64 0.90 2.59 4.32
CA TYR A 64 -0.32 3.15 4.90
C TYR A 64 -0.24 3.07 6.43
N VAL A 65 -0.23 4.23 7.07
CA VAL A 65 -0.14 4.38 8.54
C VAL A 65 -1.45 4.95 9.04
N TRP A 66 -2.05 4.31 10.04
CA TRP A 66 -3.36 4.70 10.55
C TRP A 66 -3.54 4.21 11.99
N ALA A 67 -4.36 4.92 12.77
CA ALA A 67 -4.75 4.52 14.12
C ALA A 67 -5.97 3.59 14.07
N PRO A 68 -5.81 2.28 14.36
CA PRO A 68 -6.91 1.33 14.23
C PRO A 68 -8.06 1.65 15.18
N THR A 69 -9.27 1.42 14.69
CA THR A 69 -10.52 1.58 15.42
C THR A 69 -11.41 0.37 15.12
N ARG A 70 -12.12 -0.14 16.14
CA ARG A 70 -12.83 -1.42 16.03
C ARG A 70 -13.99 -1.41 15.03
N ASP A 71 -14.58 -0.24 14.76
CA ASP A 71 -15.61 -0.06 13.73
C ASP A 71 -15.08 -0.28 12.30
N ALA A 72 -13.76 -0.25 12.10
CA ALA A 72 -13.14 -0.58 10.83
C ALA A 72 -12.90 -2.08 10.59
N PHE A 73 -13.27 -2.95 11.53
CA PHE A 73 -13.14 -4.39 11.35
C PHE A 73 -13.84 -4.85 10.05
N GLY A 74 -13.12 -5.57 9.20
CA GLY A 74 -13.64 -6.07 7.93
C GLY A 74 -13.74 -5.02 6.80
N ARG A 75 -13.47 -3.73 7.07
CA ARG A 75 -13.27 -2.73 6.02
C ARG A 75 -12.01 -3.03 5.21
N SER A 76 -11.86 -2.37 4.06
CA SER A 76 -10.74 -2.63 3.16
C SER A 76 -10.14 -1.33 2.64
N LEU A 77 -8.82 -1.34 2.49
CA LEU A 77 -8.05 -0.36 1.73
C LEU A 77 -7.59 -1.04 0.44
N SER A 78 -7.50 -0.30 -0.66
CA SER A 78 -7.08 -0.83 -1.95
C SER A 78 -5.76 -0.19 -2.36
N CYS A 79 -4.74 -1.00 -2.61
CA CYS A 79 -3.56 -0.50 -3.32
C CYS A 79 -3.90 -0.36 -4.80
N VAL A 80 -3.63 0.80 -5.36
CA VAL A 80 -3.81 1.10 -6.78
C VAL A 80 -2.45 1.40 -7.39
N VAL A 81 -2.15 0.73 -8.50
CA VAL A 81 -0.92 0.92 -9.26
C VAL A 81 -1.24 1.32 -10.69
N ARG A 82 -0.69 2.46 -11.10
CA ARG A 82 -0.76 2.99 -12.47
C ARG A 82 0.61 2.91 -13.11
N HIS A 83 0.66 2.34 -14.31
CA HIS A 83 1.90 2.19 -15.06
C HIS A 83 1.61 2.02 -16.55
N PRO A 84 2.38 2.62 -17.48
CA PRO A 84 2.10 2.56 -18.92
C PRO A 84 2.07 1.15 -19.54
N ALA A 85 2.76 0.20 -18.92
CA ALA A 85 2.73 -1.21 -19.34
C ALA A 85 1.47 -1.97 -18.89
N LEU A 86 0.60 -1.36 -18.07
CA LEU A 86 -0.68 -1.93 -17.65
C LEU A 86 -1.80 -1.39 -18.55
N SER A 87 -2.73 -2.24 -18.96
CA SER A 87 -3.90 -1.82 -19.75
C SER A 87 -4.91 -0.99 -18.95
N LYS A 88 -4.87 -1.10 -17.63
CA LYS A 88 -5.71 -0.37 -16.66
C LYS A 88 -5.02 -0.35 -15.29
N ASP A 89 -5.51 0.49 -14.39
CA ASP A 89 -5.10 0.52 -12.99
C ASP A 89 -5.17 -0.89 -12.37
N PHE A 90 -4.04 -1.36 -11.83
CA PHE A 90 -3.97 -2.62 -11.10
C PHE A 90 -4.36 -2.39 -9.65
N ARG A 91 -5.21 -3.26 -9.08
CA ARG A 91 -5.84 -3.04 -7.78
C ARG A 91 -5.76 -4.28 -6.90
N ILE A 92 -5.18 -4.14 -5.70
CA ILE A 92 -5.14 -5.19 -4.67
C ILE A 92 -5.93 -4.72 -3.44
N PRO A 93 -7.07 -5.36 -3.11
CA PRO A 93 -7.77 -5.08 -1.87
C PRO A 93 -7.03 -5.70 -0.67
N TYR A 94 -7.00 -4.98 0.44
CA TYR A 94 -6.42 -5.40 1.71
C TYR A 94 -7.46 -5.25 2.82
N ARG A 95 -7.95 -6.38 3.34
CA ARG A 95 -8.97 -6.44 4.40
C ARG A 95 -8.32 -6.20 5.76
N LEU A 96 -8.94 -5.32 6.54
CA LEU A 96 -8.52 -5.01 7.90
C LEU A 96 -9.00 -6.05 8.89
N ASN A 97 -8.09 -6.47 9.76
CA ASN A 97 -8.37 -7.31 10.92
C ASN A 97 -7.98 -6.55 12.20
N VAL A 98 -8.90 -5.73 12.69
CA VAL A 98 -8.73 -4.93 13.92
C VAL A 98 -9.18 -5.75 15.13
N LEU A 99 -8.38 -5.79 16.19
CA LEU A 99 -8.62 -6.53 17.43
C LEU A 99 -9.01 -5.59 18.57
#